data_AF-A0A7S7LG35-F1
#
_entry.id   AF-A0A7S7LG35-F1
#
_cell.length_a   1.000
_cell.length_b   1.000
_cell.length_c   1.000
_cell.angle_alpha   90.00
_cell.angle_beta   90.00
_cell.angle_gamma   90.00
#
_symmetry.space_group_name_H-M   'P 1'
#
loop_
_entity.id
_entity.type
_entity.pdbx_description
1 polymer ?
#
loop_
_entity_poly.entity_id
_entity_poly.type
_entity_poly.pdbx_seq_one_letter_code
_entity_poly.pdbx_strand_id
1 'polypeptide(L)'
;MVEKTFRKITDDTDEGKTIFLRNIPFEMSEFSLKELIEGKFGETLYVKIVFSKLTQLPKGVAFVKFKNIESVEKVLEGEKVADRFYNDHIFRHKRKPISDSGNFSAIILPPEIGIQFNGRRIFARLALNRTEIANIESSKLSESSDKLSKNLDLLKKGLILPGMKEAEGISSHDLRLRENSWKEMKIKMSNPNYEVNKYRLCIRNIPTKIKSSELNDILIREISKMRDIEVQNLGHEIVSEFEKSENSNFKKILMSLRRNINSPKKCKLVFKRLINKVNIVRETSSKSSKSRGFAFVNTSSFSLSKSLLEALNNNPKIFTSEKRPIVEFAIEDKRALFIQKKRIENLKRREKKSSEICDKKPRKSYNISKVGRGRRQRIKNAA
;
A
#
# COMPACT_ATOMS: atom_id res chain seq x y z
N MET A 1 -57.73 -6.44 -8.96
CA MET A 1 -56.54 -7.29 -9.19
C MET A 1 -55.66 -6.57 -10.18
N VAL A 2 -54.53 -6.02 -9.74
CA VAL A 2 -53.58 -5.33 -10.63
C VAL A 2 -52.48 -6.32 -10.97
N GLU A 3 -52.47 -6.78 -12.22
CA GLU A 3 -51.47 -7.71 -12.74
C GLU A 3 -50.08 -7.08 -12.71
N LYS A 4 -49.22 -7.58 -11.82
CA LYS A 4 -47.78 -7.31 -11.86
C LYS A 4 -47.17 -8.13 -12.99
N THR A 5 -46.99 -7.51 -14.15
CA THR A 5 -46.25 -8.11 -15.25
C THR A 5 -44.78 -8.28 -14.87
N PHE A 6 -44.39 -9.53 -14.56
CA PHE A 6 -42.99 -9.90 -14.42
C PHE A 6 -42.32 -9.81 -15.80
N ARG A 7 -41.69 -8.66 -16.10
CA ARG A 7 -40.81 -8.53 -17.27
C ARG A 7 -39.63 -9.49 -17.10
N LYS A 8 -39.60 -10.54 -17.92
CA LYS A 8 -38.48 -11.45 -18.11
C LYS A 8 -37.25 -10.59 -18.47
N ILE A 9 -36.25 -10.58 -17.60
CA ILE A 9 -34.96 -9.91 -17.86
C ILE A 9 -34.21 -10.85 -18.80
N THR A 10 -34.27 -10.59 -20.10
CA THR A 10 -33.34 -11.21 -21.07
C THR A 10 -31.97 -10.56 -20.87
N ASP A 11 -30.92 -11.38 -20.80
CA ASP A 11 -29.53 -10.89 -20.78
C ASP A 11 -29.21 -10.33 -22.17
N ASP A 12 -29.54 -9.05 -22.36
CA ASP A 12 -29.36 -8.27 -23.59
C ASP A 12 -27.89 -7.84 -23.84
N THR A 13 -26.93 -8.53 -23.22
CA THR A 13 -25.53 -8.10 -23.13
C THR A 13 -24.68 -8.57 -24.31
N ASP A 14 -25.16 -9.52 -25.12
CA ASP A 14 -24.42 -10.03 -26.29
C ASP A 14 -24.45 -9.07 -27.50
N GLU A 15 -25.36 -8.09 -27.52
CA GLU A 15 -25.46 -7.11 -28.62
C GLU A 15 -24.35 -6.04 -28.58
N GLY A 16 -23.56 -5.94 -27.50
CA GLY A 16 -22.52 -4.91 -27.33
C GLY A 16 -23.05 -3.47 -27.21
N LYS A 17 -24.38 -3.28 -27.17
CA LYS A 17 -25.05 -1.98 -27.13
C LYS A 17 -25.23 -1.40 -25.71
N THR A 18 -24.80 -2.13 -24.69
CA THR A 18 -25.03 -1.79 -23.28
C THR A 18 -23.74 -1.29 -22.62
N ILE A 19 -23.82 -0.14 -21.97
CA ILE A 19 -22.72 0.50 -21.24
C ILE A 19 -22.98 0.44 -19.75
N PHE A 20 -21.93 0.12 -19.00
CA PHE A 20 -21.83 0.21 -17.57
C PHE A 20 -21.23 1.56 -17.14
N LEU A 21 -21.99 2.32 -16.36
CA LEU A 21 -21.58 3.61 -15.81
C LEU A 21 -21.27 3.51 -14.32
N ARG A 22 -20.19 4.15 -13.87
CA ARG A 22 -19.73 4.17 -12.48
C ARG A 22 -19.43 5.59 -12.02
N ASN A 23 -19.48 5.82 -10.70
CA ASN A 23 -19.24 7.11 -10.06
C ASN A 23 -20.36 8.13 -10.33
N ILE A 24 -21.59 7.63 -10.39
CA ILE A 24 -22.79 8.46 -10.53
C ILE A 24 -23.13 9.07 -9.16
N PRO A 25 -23.37 10.39 -9.07
CA PRO A 25 -23.83 11.03 -7.85
C PRO A 25 -25.15 10.44 -7.35
N PHE A 26 -25.29 10.24 -6.05
CA PHE A 26 -26.48 9.62 -5.46
C PHE A 26 -27.76 10.47 -5.59
N GLU A 27 -27.62 11.77 -5.78
CA GLU A 27 -28.73 12.71 -6.00
C GLU A 27 -29.26 12.67 -7.44
N MET A 28 -28.54 12.02 -8.36
CA MET A 28 -28.90 12.02 -9.78
C MET A 28 -30.07 11.05 -10.05
N SER A 29 -31.11 11.55 -10.72
CA SER A 29 -32.24 10.74 -11.17
C SER A 29 -31.95 10.03 -12.49
N GLU A 30 -32.70 8.97 -12.79
CA GLU A 30 -32.61 8.26 -14.08
C GLU A 30 -32.96 9.17 -15.25
N PHE A 31 -33.91 10.10 -15.07
CA PHE A 31 -34.31 11.07 -16.08
C PHE A 31 -33.16 12.03 -16.43
N SER A 32 -32.53 12.63 -15.41
CA SER A 32 -31.41 13.56 -15.61
C SER A 32 -30.20 12.87 -16.24
N LEU A 33 -29.95 11.61 -15.88
CA LEU A 33 -28.86 10.83 -16.50
C LEU A 33 -29.15 10.53 -17.97
N LYS A 34 -30.41 10.22 -18.31
CA LYS A 34 -30.84 9.97 -19.67
C LYS A 34 -30.66 11.20 -20.56
N GLU A 35 -31.15 12.35 -20.12
CA GLU A 35 -31.04 13.63 -20.85
C GLU A 35 -29.57 13.99 -21.13
N LEU A 36 -28.69 13.81 -20.14
CA LEU A 36 -27.26 14.08 -20.27
C LEU A 36 -26.57 13.21 -21.31
N ILE A 37 -26.96 11.95 -21.40
CA ILE A 37 -26.38 10.98 -22.35
C ILE A 37 -26.93 11.21 -23.76
N GLU A 38 -28.25 11.41 -23.88
CA GLU A 38 -28.90 11.62 -25.17
C GLU A 38 -28.46 12.92 -25.83
N GLY A 39 -28.22 13.98 -25.04
CA GLY A 39 -27.73 15.26 -25.56
C GLY A 39 -26.31 15.22 -26.13
N LYS A 40 -25.47 14.23 -25.78
CA LYS A 40 -24.06 14.18 -26.20
C LYS A 40 -23.69 13.00 -27.10
N PHE A 41 -24.28 11.83 -26.87
CA PHE A 41 -23.79 10.58 -27.48
C PHE A 41 -24.83 9.87 -28.36
N GLY A 42 -26.13 10.16 -28.15
CA GLY A 42 -27.23 9.67 -28.97
C GLY A 42 -28.33 8.97 -28.17
N GLU A 43 -29.39 8.57 -28.88
CA GLU A 43 -30.62 8.05 -28.28
C GLU A 43 -30.44 6.74 -27.49
N THR A 44 -31.07 6.68 -26.32
CA THR A 44 -31.03 5.52 -25.43
C THR A 44 -32.37 4.78 -25.42
N LEU A 45 -32.32 3.45 -25.33
CA LEU A 45 -33.51 2.62 -25.11
C LEU A 45 -33.96 2.72 -23.66
N TYR A 46 -33.02 2.53 -22.73
CA TYR A 46 -33.27 2.69 -21.31
C TYR A 46 -31.99 3.06 -20.56
N VAL A 47 -32.21 3.73 -19.43
CA VAL A 47 -31.21 4.03 -18.40
C VAL A 47 -31.73 3.45 -17.10
N LYS A 48 -30.92 2.67 -16.39
CA LYS A 48 -31.31 2.03 -15.14
C LYS A 48 -30.23 2.21 -14.08
N ILE A 49 -30.56 2.91 -12.99
CA ILE A 49 -29.67 3.06 -11.83
C ILE A 49 -29.80 1.82 -10.94
N VAL A 50 -28.67 1.34 -10.44
CA VAL A 50 -28.62 0.15 -9.58
C VAL A 50 -28.76 0.55 -8.12
N PHE A 51 -29.83 0.07 -7.49
CA PHE A 51 -30.08 0.22 -6.06
C PHE A 51 -29.61 -1.01 -5.28
N SER A 52 -29.15 -0.79 -4.05
CA SER A 52 -28.81 -1.87 -3.13
C SER A 52 -30.08 -2.53 -2.60
N LYS A 53 -30.20 -3.86 -2.73
CA LYS A 53 -31.37 -4.63 -2.27
C LYS A 53 -31.62 -4.48 -0.77
N LEU A 54 -30.56 -4.33 0.02
CA LEU A 54 -30.63 -4.26 1.48
C LEU A 54 -31.00 -2.86 1.98
N THR A 55 -30.37 -1.83 1.42
CA THR A 55 -30.45 -0.46 1.93
C THR A 55 -31.37 0.44 1.12
N GLN A 56 -31.85 -0.01 -0.05
CA GLN A 56 -32.59 0.79 -1.04
C GLN A 56 -31.89 2.09 -1.47
N LEU A 57 -30.59 2.22 -1.19
CA LEU A 57 -29.78 3.37 -1.59
C LEU A 57 -29.13 3.12 -2.95
N PRO A 58 -28.94 4.18 -3.78
CA PRO A 58 -28.25 4.05 -5.06
C PRO A 58 -26.79 3.65 -4.85
N LYS A 59 -26.30 2.67 -5.62
CA LYS A 59 -24.90 2.22 -5.55
C LYS A 59 -23.92 3.15 -6.29
N GLY A 60 -24.42 4.20 -6.94
CA GLY A 60 -23.62 5.10 -7.79
C GLY A 60 -23.17 4.44 -9.11
N VAL A 61 -23.99 3.52 -9.61
CA VAL A 61 -23.76 2.69 -10.79
C VAL A 61 -25.04 2.63 -11.62
N ALA A 62 -24.93 2.66 -12.94
CA ALA A 62 -26.07 2.51 -13.86
C ALA A 62 -25.72 1.69 -15.10
N PHE A 63 -26.75 1.16 -15.75
CA PHE A 63 -26.68 0.51 -17.05
C PHE A 63 -27.48 1.32 -18.07
N VAL A 64 -26.91 1.49 -19.27
CA VAL A 64 -27.52 2.25 -20.36
C VAL A 64 -27.44 1.42 -21.63
N LYS A 65 -28.59 1.14 -22.25
CA LYS A 65 -28.64 0.48 -23.56
C LYS A 65 -28.94 1.51 -24.64
N PHE A 66 -28.08 1.60 -25.65
CA PHE A 66 -28.27 2.48 -26.79
C PHE A 66 -29.06 1.81 -27.91
N LYS A 67 -29.75 2.61 -28.73
CA LYS A 67 -30.37 2.09 -29.97
C LYS A 67 -29.29 1.67 -30.98
N ASN A 68 -28.28 2.53 -31.15
CA ASN A 68 -27.21 2.39 -32.13
C ASN A 68 -25.89 1.99 -31.48
N ILE A 69 -25.11 1.16 -32.17
CA ILE A 69 -23.79 0.74 -31.71
C ILE A 69 -22.76 1.88 -31.82
N GLU A 70 -22.93 2.76 -32.81
CA GLU A 70 -22.07 3.94 -33.02
C GLU A 70 -22.06 4.88 -31.82
N SER A 71 -23.20 5.03 -31.13
CA SER A 71 -23.29 5.83 -29.91
C SER A 71 -22.42 5.25 -28.79
N VAL A 72 -22.31 3.91 -28.73
CA VAL A 72 -21.45 3.23 -27.74
C VAL A 72 -19.98 3.50 -28.02
N GLU A 73 -19.58 3.42 -29.28
CA GLU A 73 -18.20 3.73 -29.68
C GLU A 73 -17.83 5.17 -29.35
N LYS A 74 -18.72 6.15 -29.62
CA LYS A 74 -18.52 7.56 -29.25
C LYS A 74 -18.34 7.75 -27.75
N VAL A 75 -19.11 7.04 -26.92
CA VAL A 75 -18.95 7.09 -25.45
C VAL A 75 -17.58 6.55 -25.03
N LEU A 76 -17.19 5.39 -25.57
CA LEU A 76 -15.91 4.76 -25.24
C LEU A 76 -14.71 5.59 -25.71
N GLU A 77 -14.81 6.21 -26.88
CA GLU A 77 -13.77 7.11 -27.38
C GLU A 77 -13.69 8.40 -26.54
N GLY A 78 -14.82 9.01 -26.21
CA GLY A 78 -14.89 10.15 -25.28
C GLY A 78 -14.26 9.81 -23.92
N GLU A 79 -14.49 8.60 -23.41
CA GLU A 79 -13.88 8.12 -22.17
C GLU A 79 -12.36 7.89 -22.29
N LYS A 80 -11.88 7.39 -23.43
CA LYS A 80 -10.42 7.26 -23.70
C LYS A 80 -9.74 8.63 -23.76
N VAL A 81 -10.39 9.63 -24.37
CA VAL A 81 -9.87 11.01 -24.41
C VAL A 81 -9.86 11.60 -23.00
N ALA A 82 -10.94 11.39 -22.23
CA ALA A 82 -11.02 11.79 -20.83
C ALA A 82 -9.92 11.15 -19.97
N ASP A 83 -9.62 9.86 -20.17
CA ASP A 83 -8.54 9.16 -19.48
C ASP A 83 -7.16 9.70 -19.84
N ARG A 84 -6.91 9.96 -21.13
CA ARG A 84 -5.66 10.60 -21.58
C ARG A 84 -5.49 11.97 -20.95
N PHE A 85 -6.52 12.82 -21.02
CA PHE A 85 -6.49 14.15 -20.42
C PHE A 85 -6.26 14.09 -18.90
N TYR A 86 -6.95 13.18 -18.21
CA TYR A 86 -6.80 12.99 -16.78
C TYR A 86 -5.39 12.55 -16.40
N ASN A 87 -4.83 11.58 -17.13
CA ASN A 87 -3.47 11.09 -16.92
C ASN A 87 -2.42 12.16 -17.23
N ASP A 88 -2.59 12.93 -18.31
CA ASP A 88 -1.74 14.06 -18.68
C ASP A 88 -1.79 15.17 -17.62
N HIS A 89 -2.97 15.52 -17.14
CA HIS A 89 -3.16 16.53 -16.11
C HIS A 89 -2.49 16.09 -14.79
N ILE A 90 -2.64 14.82 -14.41
CA ILE A 90 -1.92 14.23 -13.28
C ILE A 90 -0.41 14.26 -13.50
N PHE A 91 0.05 13.95 -14.72
CA PHE A 91 1.47 13.93 -15.06
C PHE A 91 2.10 15.33 -15.00
N ARG A 92 1.40 16.35 -15.53
CA ARG A 92 1.84 17.74 -15.54
C ARG A 92 1.80 18.38 -14.15
N HIS A 93 0.77 18.12 -13.36
CA HIS A 93 0.63 18.72 -12.03
C HIS A 93 1.18 17.86 -10.88
N LYS A 94 1.67 16.64 -11.17
CA LYS A 94 2.40 15.71 -10.26
C LYS A 94 1.75 15.51 -8.88
N ARG A 95 0.47 15.84 -8.72
CA ARG A 95 -0.36 15.68 -7.53
C ARG A 95 -1.77 15.31 -8.01
N LYS A 96 -2.39 14.36 -7.32
CA LYS A 96 -3.86 14.25 -7.37
C LYS A 96 -4.41 15.51 -6.72
N PRO A 97 -5.35 16.24 -7.34
CA PRO A 97 -5.93 17.41 -6.70
C PRO A 97 -6.64 16.92 -5.44
N ILE A 98 -6.25 17.49 -4.31
CA ILE A 98 -6.80 17.23 -2.99
C ILE A 98 -7.51 18.54 -2.66
N SER A 99 -8.82 18.46 -2.43
CA SER A 99 -9.52 19.58 -1.81
C SER A 99 -9.08 19.70 -0.35
N ASP A 100 -9.13 20.91 0.21
CA ASP A 100 -8.77 21.18 1.61
C ASP A 100 -9.66 20.43 2.62
N SER A 101 -10.78 19.84 2.18
CA SER A 101 -11.68 19.01 2.99
C SER A 101 -11.37 17.51 2.97
N GLY A 102 -10.30 17.07 2.30
CA GLY A 102 -9.95 15.64 2.22
C GLY A 102 -10.82 14.82 1.26
N ASN A 103 -11.80 15.44 0.62
CA ASN A 103 -12.55 14.84 -0.48
C ASN A 103 -11.71 14.91 -1.77
N PHE A 104 -11.72 13.84 -2.56
CA PHE A 104 -11.12 13.84 -3.90
C PHE A 104 -11.82 14.91 -4.72
N SER A 105 -11.18 16.06 -4.95
CA SER A 105 -11.65 17.01 -5.95
C SER A 105 -11.56 16.27 -7.28
N ALA A 106 -12.72 15.93 -7.85
CA ALA A 106 -12.76 15.44 -9.22
C ALA A 106 -12.05 16.49 -10.09
N ILE A 107 -11.09 16.04 -10.91
CA ILE A 107 -10.57 16.89 -11.98
C ILE A 107 -11.80 17.25 -12.81
N ILE A 108 -12.17 18.54 -12.85
CA ILE A 108 -13.27 19.01 -13.69
C ILE A 108 -12.79 18.83 -15.13
N LEU A 109 -13.49 18.01 -15.91
CA LEU A 109 -13.16 17.86 -17.32
C LEU A 109 -13.70 19.07 -18.07
N PRO A 110 -13.06 19.45 -19.19
CA PRO A 110 -13.69 20.37 -20.13
C PRO A 110 -15.10 19.87 -20.48
N PRO A 111 -16.09 20.76 -20.64
CA PRO A 111 -17.50 20.38 -20.85
C PRO A 111 -17.71 19.47 -22.08
N GLU A 112 -16.80 19.51 -23.04
CA GLU A 112 -16.81 18.72 -24.27
C GLU A 112 -16.21 17.32 -24.13
N ILE A 113 -15.48 17.03 -23.04
CA ILE A 113 -14.70 15.79 -22.91
C ILE A 113 -15.34 14.84 -21.90
N GLY A 114 -15.76 13.67 -22.40
CA GLY A 114 -16.30 12.58 -21.58
C GLY A 114 -17.65 12.91 -20.92
N ILE A 115 -18.01 12.09 -19.93
CA ILE A 115 -19.27 12.23 -19.19
C ILE A 115 -18.96 12.89 -17.84
N GLN A 116 -19.61 14.02 -17.57
CA GLN A 116 -19.48 14.70 -16.27
C GLN A 116 -20.80 15.31 -15.81
N PHE A 117 -21.02 15.31 -14.49
CA PHE A 117 -22.17 15.92 -13.84
C PHE A 117 -21.72 16.62 -12.55
N ASN A 118 -22.08 17.90 -12.37
CA ASN A 118 -21.68 18.72 -11.22
C ASN A 118 -20.17 18.65 -10.91
N GLY A 119 -19.33 18.69 -11.95
CA GLY A 119 -17.88 18.57 -11.84
C GLY A 119 -17.36 17.17 -11.48
N ARG A 120 -18.23 16.15 -11.38
CA ARG A 120 -17.86 14.74 -11.18
C ARG A 120 -17.85 14.01 -12.51
N ARG A 121 -16.72 13.38 -12.83
CA ARG A 121 -16.60 12.46 -13.96
C ARG A 121 -17.38 11.17 -13.71
N ILE A 122 -18.18 10.75 -14.67
CA ILE A 122 -18.82 9.43 -14.70
C ILE A 122 -17.98 8.54 -15.58
N PHE A 123 -17.58 7.38 -15.08
CA PHE A 123 -16.77 6.42 -15.84
C PHE A 123 -17.66 5.51 -16.65
N ALA A 124 -17.35 5.33 -17.93
CA ALA A 124 -18.07 4.45 -18.83
C ALA A 124 -17.22 3.23 -19.23
N ARG A 125 -17.81 2.04 -19.22
CA ARG A 125 -17.21 0.80 -19.72
C ARG A 125 -18.25 -0.03 -20.44
N LEU A 126 -17.83 -0.97 -21.28
CA LEU A 126 -18.74 -1.97 -21.82
C LEU A 126 -19.37 -2.77 -20.67
N ALA A 127 -20.67 -3.04 -20.77
CA ALA A 127 -21.30 -3.98 -19.85
C ALA A 127 -20.78 -5.40 -20.13
N LEU A 128 -20.48 -6.14 -19.07
CA LEU A 128 -19.98 -7.51 -19.15
C LEU A 128 -21.09 -8.50 -18.82
N ASN A 129 -21.00 -9.70 -19.40
CA ASN A 129 -21.95 -10.78 -19.12
C ASN A 129 -21.82 -11.23 -17.66
N ARG A 130 -22.92 -11.76 -17.09
CA ARG A 130 -22.93 -12.26 -15.71
C ARG A 130 -21.90 -13.39 -15.49
N THR A 131 -21.67 -14.22 -16.51
CA THR A 131 -20.65 -15.28 -16.50
C THR A 131 -19.23 -14.72 -16.50
N GLU A 132 -18.96 -13.70 -17.32
CA GLU A 132 -17.65 -13.02 -17.35
C GLU A 132 -17.36 -12.29 -16.03
N ILE A 133 -18.38 -11.66 -15.43
CA ILE A 133 -18.27 -11.05 -14.11
C ILE A 133 -17.90 -12.11 -13.08
N ALA A 134 -18.56 -13.28 -13.09
CA ALA A 134 -18.25 -14.39 -12.19
C ALA A 134 -16.82 -14.92 -12.37
N ASN A 135 -16.32 -14.98 -13.62
CA ASN A 135 -14.93 -15.39 -13.92
C ASN A 135 -13.89 -14.34 -13.48
N ILE A 136 -14.19 -13.05 -13.64
CA ILE A 136 -13.35 -11.96 -13.15
C ILE A 136 -13.36 -11.92 -11.61
N GLU A 137 -14.49 -12.23 -10.98
CA GLU A 137 -14.59 -12.35 -9.53
C GLU A 137 -13.83 -13.58 -9.01
N SER A 138 -13.98 -14.74 -9.65
CA SER A 138 -13.31 -15.99 -9.24
C SER A 138 -11.79 -15.90 -9.41
N SER A 139 -11.29 -15.29 -10.49
CA SER A 139 -9.86 -15.01 -10.69
C SER A 139 -9.30 -14.01 -9.67
N LYS A 140 -10.04 -12.95 -9.34
CA LYS A 140 -9.65 -12.05 -8.24
C LYS A 140 -9.69 -12.74 -6.89
N LEU A 141 -10.66 -13.62 -6.67
CA LEU A 141 -10.83 -14.40 -5.44
C LEU A 141 -9.70 -15.40 -5.28
N SER A 142 -9.27 -16.11 -6.33
CA SER A 142 -8.13 -17.05 -6.25
C SER A 142 -6.80 -16.32 -6.01
N GLU A 143 -6.56 -15.21 -6.71
CA GLU A 143 -5.37 -14.37 -6.47
C GLU A 143 -5.34 -13.75 -5.07
N SER A 144 -6.51 -13.41 -4.53
CA SER A 144 -6.63 -12.83 -3.19
C SER A 144 -6.68 -13.89 -2.09
N SER A 145 -7.27 -15.06 -2.31
CA SER A 145 -7.32 -16.17 -1.36
C SER A 145 -5.94 -16.76 -1.13
N ASP A 146 -5.13 -16.91 -2.19
CA ASP A 146 -3.74 -17.36 -2.06
C ASP A 146 -2.88 -16.36 -1.29
N LYS A 147 -3.12 -15.05 -1.46
CA LYS A 147 -2.42 -14.00 -0.71
C LYS A 147 -2.93 -13.90 0.73
N LEU A 148 -4.24 -14.06 0.95
CA LEU A 148 -4.90 -13.94 2.26
C LEU A 148 -4.62 -15.16 3.14
N SER A 149 -4.71 -16.38 2.59
CA SER A 149 -4.40 -17.65 3.25
C SER A 149 -2.94 -17.66 3.72
N LYS A 150 -2.01 -17.28 2.84
CA LYS A 150 -0.57 -17.18 3.17
C LYS A 150 -0.26 -16.16 4.27
N ASN A 151 -1.09 -15.13 4.45
CA ASN A 151 -0.89 -14.15 5.52
C ASN A 151 -1.49 -14.61 6.86
N LEU A 152 -2.54 -15.44 6.84
CA LEU A 152 -3.13 -16.03 8.05
C LEU A 152 -2.19 -17.06 8.69
N ASP A 153 -1.50 -17.86 7.89
CA ASP A 153 -0.53 -18.84 8.41
C ASP A 153 0.63 -18.18 9.16
N LEU A 154 1.06 -17.00 8.68
CA LEU A 154 2.13 -16.24 9.32
C LEU A 154 1.74 -15.70 10.69
N LEU A 155 0.45 -15.41 10.93
CA LEU A 155 -0.03 -15.01 12.26
C LEU A 155 0.11 -16.14 13.28
N LYS A 156 -0.06 -17.39 12.84
CA LYS A 156 0.01 -18.57 13.72
C LYS A 156 1.45 -18.98 14.04
N LYS A 157 2.43 -18.52 13.26
CA LYS A 157 3.84 -18.84 13.51
C LYS A 157 4.34 -18.20 14.81
N GLY A 158 4.92 -19.03 15.68
CA GLY A 158 5.40 -18.60 16.98
C GLY A 158 4.32 -18.39 18.04
N LEU A 159 3.05 -18.70 17.73
CA LEU A 159 1.96 -18.61 18.69
C LEU A 159 2.10 -19.69 19.75
N ILE A 160 2.08 -19.28 21.02
CA ILE A 160 2.08 -20.18 22.18
C ILE A 160 0.96 -19.70 23.10
N LEU A 161 -0.03 -20.56 23.32
CA LEU A 161 -1.19 -20.31 24.17
C LEU A 161 -1.23 -21.29 25.35
N PRO A 162 -1.95 -20.97 26.44
CA PRO A 162 -2.13 -21.91 27.54
C PRO A 162 -2.69 -23.25 27.05
N GLY A 163 -2.12 -24.35 27.56
CA GLY A 163 -2.50 -25.71 27.17
C GLY A 163 -1.69 -26.32 26.01
N MET A 164 -0.82 -25.54 25.34
CA MET A 164 0.14 -26.08 24.37
C MET A 164 1.37 -26.68 25.09
N LYS A 165 2.04 -27.66 24.46
CA LYS A 165 3.26 -28.28 25.02
C LYS A 165 4.38 -27.25 25.21
N GLU A 166 4.48 -26.31 24.27
CA GLU A 166 5.47 -25.23 24.29
C GLU A 166 5.23 -24.21 25.40
N ALA A 167 4.04 -24.23 26.01
CA ALA A 167 3.68 -23.37 27.15
C ALA A 167 4.18 -23.91 28.50
N GLU A 168 4.68 -25.14 28.55
CA GLU A 168 5.22 -25.74 29.76
C GLU A 168 6.45 -24.96 30.26
N GLY A 169 6.44 -24.61 31.55
CA GLY A 169 7.51 -23.83 32.18
C GLY A 169 7.51 -22.33 31.87
N ILE A 170 6.46 -21.81 31.20
CA ILE A 170 6.24 -20.37 31.05
C ILE A 170 5.44 -19.84 32.25
N SER A 171 5.84 -18.69 32.79
CA SER A 171 5.11 -18.01 33.88
C SER A 171 3.70 -17.61 33.42
N SER A 172 2.72 -17.67 34.35
CA SER A 172 1.34 -17.25 34.10
C SER A 172 1.24 -15.79 33.62
N HIS A 173 2.15 -14.92 34.06
CA HIS A 173 2.22 -13.54 33.58
C HIS A 173 2.59 -13.46 32.09
N ASP A 174 3.59 -14.24 31.68
CA ASP A 174 4.06 -14.29 30.29
C ASP A 174 3.00 -14.89 29.35
N LEU A 175 2.27 -15.92 29.82
CA LEU A 175 1.14 -16.49 29.09
C LEU A 175 0.04 -15.45 28.83
N ARG A 176 -0.30 -14.62 29.83
CA ARG A 176 -1.25 -13.52 29.65
C ARG A 176 -0.76 -12.49 28.62
N LEU A 177 0.54 -12.19 28.57
CA LEU A 177 1.10 -11.29 27.55
C LEU A 177 0.94 -11.87 26.13
N ARG A 178 1.17 -13.18 25.96
CA ARG A 178 0.97 -13.88 24.68
C ARG A 178 -0.50 -13.87 24.25
N GLU A 179 -1.42 -14.16 25.16
CA GLU A 179 -2.86 -14.09 24.89
C GLU A 179 -3.30 -12.69 24.47
N ASN A 180 -2.85 -11.66 25.19
CA ASN A 180 -3.18 -10.27 24.88
C ASN A 180 -2.63 -9.85 23.52
N SER A 181 -1.40 -10.27 23.19
CA SER A 181 -0.82 -10.04 21.85
C SER A 181 -1.66 -10.71 20.77
N TRP A 182 -2.07 -11.97 20.98
CA TRP A 182 -2.92 -12.70 20.05
C TRP A 182 -4.28 -12.04 19.83
N LYS A 183 -4.93 -11.56 20.90
CA LYS A 183 -6.18 -10.78 20.82
C LYS A 183 -5.99 -9.49 20.01
N GLU A 184 -4.92 -8.75 20.28
CA GLU A 184 -4.58 -7.52 19.54
C GLU A 184 -4.41 -7.79 18.03
N MET A 185 -3.69 -8.87 17.69
CA MET A 185 -3.48 -9.27 16.30
C MET A 185 -4.77 -9.67 15.59
N LYS A 186 -5.65 -10.44 16.25
CA LYS A 186 -6.97 -10.80 15.69
C LYS A 186 -7.82 -9.57 15.38
N ILE A 187 -7.88 -8.60 16.30
CA ILE A 187 -8.64 -7.36 16.12
C ILE A 187 -8.10 -6.56 14.93
N LYS A 188 -6.76 -6.43 14.83
CA LYS A 188 -6.13 -5.72 13.70
C LYS A 188 -6.41 -6.42 12.38
N MET A 189 -6.28 -7.75 12.32
CA MET A 189 -6.49 -8.52 11.09
C MET A 189 -7.95 -8.60 10.65
N SER A 190 -8.90 -8.36 11.55
CA SER A 190 -10.31 -8.20 11.17
C SER A 190 -10.52 -6.98 10.25
N ASN A 191 -9.63 -5.98 10.30
CA ASN A 191 -9.72 -4.79 9.46
C ASN A 191 -8.85 -4.98 8.19
N PRO A 192 -9.43 -4.84 6.98
CA PRO A 192 -8.74 -5.10 5.72
C PRO A 192 -7.57 -4.15 5.41
N ASN A 193 -7.46 -3.04 6.15
CA ASN A 193 -6.35 -2.10 6.05
C ASN A 193 -5.07 -2.63 6.70
N TYR A 194 -5.15 -3.60 7.60
CA TYR A 194 -3.96 -4.21 8.19
C TYR A 194 -3.47 -5.40 7.37
N GLU A 195 -2.16 -5.60 7.37
CA GLU A 195 -1.51 -6.75 6.74
C GLU A 195 -0.31 -7.19 7.56
N VAL A 196 -0.02 -8.49 7.49
CA VAL A 196 1.17 -9.09 8.08
C VAL A 196 2.37 -8.83 7.18
N ASN A 197 3.40 -8.21 7.73
CA ASN A 197 4.65 -7.96 7.02
C ASN A 197 5.62 -9.14 7.22
N LYS A 198 5.95 -9.80 6.09
CA LYS A 198 6.88 -10.95 6.01
C LYS A 198 8.33 -10.60 6.34
N TYR A 199 8.71 -9.35 6.14
CA TYR A 199 10.08 -8.84 6.24
C TYR A 199 10.32 -8.07 7.54
N ARG A 200 9.35 -8.06 8.45
CA ARG A 200 9.45 -7.32 9.70
C ARG A 200 8.94 -8.15 10.85
N LEU A 201 9.78 -8.33 11.86
CA LEU A 201 9.43 -9.02 13.10
C LEU A 201 9.10 -8.00 14.19
N CYS A 202 8.13 -8.34 15.03
CA CYS A 202 7.86 -7.72 16.31
C CYS A 202 8.41 -8.64 17.41
N ILE A 203 9.37 -8.14 18.19
CA ILE A 203 9.92 -8.84 19.34
C ILE A 203 9.36 -8.14 20.58
N ARG A 204 8.56 -8.84 21.37
CA ARG A 204 7.99 -8.36 22.65
C ARG A 204 8.69 -9.02 23.83
N ASN A 205 8.33 -8.55 25.03
CA ASN A 205 8.90 -8.98 26.31
C ASN A 205 10.41 -8.69 26.42
N ILE A 206 10.85 -7.57 25.84
CA ILE A 206 12.25 -7.14 25.89
C ILE A 206 12.49 -6.39 27.22
N PRO A 207 13.55 -6.72 27.97
CA PRO A 207 13.98 -5.94 29.12
C PRO A 207 14.16 -4.45 28.79
N THR A 208 13.66 -3.58 29.67
CA THR A 208 13.61 -2.11 29.44
C THR A 208 14.99 -1.45 29.35
N LYS A 209 16.02 -2.09 29.92
CA LYS A 209 17.41 -1.61 29.91
C LYS A 209 18.13 -1.85 28.58
N ILE A 210 17.65 -2.77 27.75
CA ILE A 210 18.35 -3.20 26.53
C ILE A 210 18.28 -2.09 25.46
N LYS A 211 19.43 -1.81 24.85
CA LYS A 211 19.56 -0.85 23.74
C LYS A 211 19.39 -1.54 22.37
N SER A 212 19.13 -0.75 21.33
CA SER A 212 18.94 -1.27 19.98
C SER A 212 20.20 -1.91 19.39
N SER A 213 21.39 -1.46 19.80
CA SER A 213 22.68 -2.06 19.43
C SER A 213 22.83 -3.45 20.04
N GLU A 214 22.59 -3.59 21.34
CA GLU A 214 22.66 -4.86 22.06
C GLU A 214 21.68 -5.88 21.50
N LEU A 215 20.45 -5.45 21.17
CA LEU A 215 19.48 -6.33 20.52
C LEU A 215 19.95 -6.78 19.14
N ASN A 216 20.61 -5.90 18.37
CA ASN A 216 21.20 -6.27 17.10
C ASN A 216 22.34 -7.29 17.26
N ASP A 217 23.17 -7.13 18.28
CA ASP A 217 24.24 -8.08 18.59
C ASP A 217 23.70 -9.45 19.00
N ILE A 218 22.57 -9.50 19.72
CA ILE A 218 21.86 -10.75 20.04
C ILE A 218 21.40 -11.46 18.75
N LEU A 219 20.80 -10.73 17.80
CA LEU A 219 20.37 -11.30 16.51
C LEU A 219 21.56 -11.85 15.71
N ILE A 220 22.64 -11.09 15.66
CA ILE A 220 23.89 -11.47 14.98
C ILE A 220 24.51 -12.70 15.62
N ARG A 221 24.49 -12.78 16.96
CA ARG A 221 24.99 -13.92 17.73
C ARG A 221 24.19 -15.19 17.42
N GLU A 222 22.87 -15.07 17.27
CA GLU A 222 22.03 -16.22 16.95
C GLU A 222 22.29 -16.75 15.54
N ILE A 223 22.48 -15.87 14.56
CA ILE A 223 22.95 -16.25 13.21
C ILE A 223 24.32 -16.94 13.26
N SER A 224 25.21 -16.47 14.14
CA SER A 224 26.54 -17.05 14.29
C SER A 224 26.51 -18.50 14.83
N LYS A 225 25.53 -18.85 15.68
CA LYS A 225 25.35 -20.19 16.26
C LYS A 225 24.74 -21.23 15.32
N MET A 226 24.10 -20.80 14.23
CA MET A 226 23.46 -21.71 13.28
C MET A 226 24.44 -22.77 12.76
N ARG A 227 23.95 -24.00 12.58
CA ARG A 227 24.75 -25.11 12.05
C ARG A 227 25.03 -24.88 10.56
N ASP A 228 26.13 -25.43 10.08
CA ASP A 228 26.58 -25.20 8.70
C ASP A 228 25.56 -25.70 7.66
N ILE A 229 24.87 -26.82 7.92
CA ILE A 229 23.79 -27.35 7.08
C ILE A 229 22.59 -26.39 7.03
N GLU A 230 22.18 -25.84 8.18
CA GLU A 230 21.08 -24.88 8.26
C GLU A 230 21.39 -23.60 7.48
N VAL A 231 22.65 -23.15 7.56
CA VAL A 231 23.12 -21.95 6.86
C VAL A 231 23.10 -22.13 5.36
N GLN A 232 23.49 -23.30 4.86
CA GLN A 232 23.43 -23.63 3.44
C GLN A 232 21.98 -23.67 2.94
N ASN A 233 21.11 -24.39 3.65
CA ASN A 233 19.69 -24.48 3.30
C ASN A 233 19.02 -23.10 3.29
N LEU A 234 19.25 -22.30 4.34
CA LEU A 234 18.76 -20.93 4.42
C LEU A 234 19.31 -20.07 3.27
N GLY A 235 20.57 -20.28 2.89
CA GLY A 235 21.18 -19.62 1.74
C GLY A 235 20.44 -19.92 0.44
N HIS A 236 20.15 -21.19 0.15
CA HIS A 236 19.38 -21.60 -1.02
C HIS A 236 17.96 -21.02 -1.05
N GLU A 237 17.27 -21.02 0.10
CA GLU A 237 15.94 -20.42 0.21
C GLU A 237 15.96 -18.91 -0.08
N ILE A 238 16.93 -18.18 0.46
CA ILE A 238 17.09 -16.74 0.25
C ILE A 238 17.38 -16.43 -1.22
N VAL A 239 18.23 -17.23 -1.89
CA VAL A 239 18.50 -17.09 -3.33
C VAL A 239 17.21 -17.25 -4.13
N SER A 240 16.45 -18.32 -3.88
CA SER A 240 15.19 -18.58 -4.56
C SER A 240 14.16 -17.46 -4.33
N GLU A 241 14.11 -16.91 -3.10
CA GLU A 241 13.25 -15.77 -2.78
C GLU A 241 13.64 -14.52 -3.57
N PHE A 242 14.92 -14.18 -3.60
CA PHE A 242 15.41 -12.98 -4.28
C PHE A 242 15.30 -13.05 -5.79
N GLU A 243 15.49 -14.22 -6.39
CA GLU A 243 15.29 -14.45 -7.83
C GLU A 243 13.84 -14.17 -8.25
N LYS A 244 12.87 -14.54 -7.42
CA LYS A 244 11.44 -14.26 -7.67
C LYS A 244 11.05 -12.78 -7.52
N SER A 245 11.87 -11.98 -6.83
CA SER A 245 11.48 -10.62 -6.42
C SER A 245 11.81 -9.50 -7.41
N GLU A 246 12.57 -9.79 -8.48
CA GLU A 246 13.05 -8.86 -9.54
C GLU A 246 13.67 -7.52 -9.08
N ASN A 247 13.92 -7.35 -7.79
CA ASN A 247 14.39 -6.10 -7.22
C ASN A 247 15.88 -5.88 -7.53
N SER A 248 16.18 -4.84 -8.31
CA SER A 248 17.55 -4.47 -8.72
C SER A 248 18.50 -4.23 -7.54
N ASN A 249 17.97 -3.77 -6.41
CA ASN A 249 18.73 -3.53 -5.17
C ASN A 249 19.37 -4.81 -4.60
N PHE A 250 18.77 -5.98 -4.82
CA PHE A 250 19.28 -7.24 -4.30
C PHE A 250 20.25 -7.95 -5.24
N LYS A 251 20.42 -7.49 -6.49
CA LYS A 251 21.28 -8.17 -7.49
C LYS A 251 22.72 -8.35 -7.02
N LYS A 252 23.29 -7.33 -6.34
CA LYS A 252 24.65 -7.41 -5.77
C LYS A 252 24.74 -8.44 -4.64
N ILE A 253 23.73 -8.45 -3.75
CA ILE A 253 23.66 -9.37 -2.61
C ILE A 253 23.45 -10.80 -3.09
N LEU A 254 22.56 -11.00 -4.05
CA LEU A 254 22.27 -12.29 -4.71
C LEU A 254 23.53 -12.90 -5.32
N MET A 255 24.28 -12.14 -6.13
CA MET A 255 25.54 -12.63 -6.72
C MET A 255 26.59 -12.98 -5.65
N SER A 256 26.67 -12.19 -4.57
CA SER A 256 27.58 -12.47 -3.45
C SER A 256 27.19 -13.75 -2.72
N LEU A 257 25.89 -13.98 -2.51
CA LEU A 257 25.40 -15.16 -1.80
C LEU A 257 25.59 -16.44 -2.64
N ARG A 258 25.24 -16.39 -3.93
CA ARG A 258 25.39 -17.52 -4.87
C ARG A 258 26.84 -18.01 -4.96
N ARG A 259 27.81 -17.10 -5.02
CA ARG A 259 29.24 -17.44 -5.06
C ARG A 259 29.75 -18.07 -3.77
N ASN A 260 29.08 -17.82 -2.64
CA ASN A 260 29.56 -18.19 -1.31
C ASN A 260 28.68 -19.25 -0.63
N ILE A 261 27.74 -19.87 -1.35
CA ILE A 261 26.72 -20.76 -0.76
C ILE A 261 27.36 -21.96 -0.04
N ASN A 262 28.46 -22.47 -0.59
CA ASN A 262 29.22 -23.59 -0.02
C ASN A 262 30.13 -23.19 1.16
N SER A 263 30.21 -21.89 1.49
CA SER A 263 31.03 -21.37 2.58
C SER A 263 30.16 -20.79 3.71
N PRO A 264 29.85 -21.56 4.76
CA PRO A 264 28.97 -21.14 5.85
C PRO A 264 29.41 -19.84 6.53
N LYS A 265 30.73 -19.66 6.73
CA LYS A 265 31.29 -18.43 7.34
C LYS A 265 30.96 -17.18 6.51
N LYS A 266 31.06 -17.26 5.19
CA LYS A 266 30.75 -16.13 4.29
C LYS A 266 29.24 -15.90 4.18
N CYS A 267 28.43 -16.96 4.13
CA CYS A 267 26.97 -16.86 4.16
C CYS A 267 26.46 -16.14 5.42
N LYS A 268 26.97 -16.51 6.60
CA LYS A 268 26.66 -15.84 7.87
C LYS A 268 26.94 -14.34 7.81
N LEU A 269 28.04 -13.92 7.16
CA LEU A 269 28.36 -12.50 6.98
C LEU A 269 27.32 -11.78 6.11
N VAL A 270 26.81 -12.43 5.07
CA VAL A 270 25.73 -11.84 4.25
C VAL A 270 24.42 -11.78 5.02
N PHE A 271 24.06 -12.83 5.78
CA PHE A 271 22.85 -12.83 6.62
C PHE A 271 22.84 -11.68 7.63
N LYS A 272 23.99 -11.37 8.24
CA LYS A 272 24.14 -10.20 9.12
C LYS A 272 23.78 -8.88 8.42
N ARG A 273 24.12 -8.73 7.13
CA ARG A 273 23.79 -7.54 6.32
C ARG A 273 22.33 -7.47 5.89
N LEU A 274 21.61 -8.59 5.90
CA LEU A 274 20.19 -8.63 5.58
C LEU A 274 19.31 -8.10 6.71
N ILE A 275 19.85 -7.93 7.92
CA ILE A 275 19.18 -7.21 9.02
C ILE A 275 19.40 -5.72 8.79
N ASN A 276 18.33 -5.02 8.38
CA ASN A 276 18.42 -3.64 7.92
C ASN A 276 18.37 -2.64 9.07
N LYS A 277 17.40 -2.81 9.98
CA LYS A 277 17.16 -1.86 11.06
C LYS A 277 16.47 -2.52 12.25
N VAL A 278 16.99 -2.26 13.44
CA VAL A 278 16.38 -2.60 14.72
C VAL A 278 15.87 -1.32 15.38
N ASN A 279 14.59 -1.30 15.75
CA ASN A 279 13.97 -0.13 16.38
C ASN A 279 13.18 -0.53 17.63
N ILE A 280 13.67 -0.12 18.80
CA ILE A 280 12.99 -0.30 20.08
C ILE A 280 11.95 0.81 20.25
N VAL A 281 10.71 0.43 20.53
CA VAL A 281 9.62 1.37 20.75
C VAL A 281 9.68 1.90 22.17
N ARG A 282 9.55 3.22 22.30
CA ARG A 282 9.60 3.94 23.57
C ARG A 282 8.35 4.80 23.75
N GLU A 283 8.10 5.26 24.97
CA GLU A 283 6.93 6.08 25.33
C GLU A 283 6.91 7.41 24.58
N THR A 284 8.06 8.07 24.48
CA THR A 284 8.21 9.30 23.69
C THR A 284 9.25 9.10 22.59
N SER A 285 9.25 9.99 21.59
CA SER A 285 10.18 9.90 20.46
C SER A 285 11.66 10.14 20.83
N SER A 286 11.95 10.58 22.06
CA SER A 286 13.31 10.75 22.54
C SER A 286 14.03 9.40 22.69
N LYS A 287 15.33 9.36 22.39
CA LYS A 287 16.17 8.15 22.57
C LYS A 287 16.36 7.77 24.04
N SER A 288 16.26 8.75 24.95
CA SER A 288 16.40 8.55 26.40
C SER A 288 15.11 8.11 27.10
N SER A 289 13.98 8.08 26.38
CA SER A 289 12.70 7.76 26.99
C SER A 289 12.58 6.26 27.31
N LYS A 290 11.70 5.96 28.27
CA LYS A 290 11.48 4.60 28.76
C LYS A 290 11.02 3.68 27.64
N SER A 291 11.65 2.52 27.54
CA SER A 291 11.26 1.47 26.58
C SER A 291 9.88 0.91 26.93
N ARG A 292 9.06 0.67 25.90
CA ARG A 292 7.77 -0.02 26.03
C ARG A 292 7.91 -1.55 26.07
N GLY A 293 9.13 -2.07 26.02
CA GLY A 293 9.40 -3.50 26.12
C GLY A 293 9.18 -4.30 24.83
N PHE A 294 9.14 -3.62 23.67
CA PHE A 294 9.09 -4.29 22.37
C PHE A 294 9.88 -3.53 21.30
N ALA A 295 10.28 -4.26 20.27
CA ALA A 295 11.08 -3.77 19.16
C ALA A 295 10.56 -4.30 17.83
N PHE A 296 10.89 -3.55 16.77
CA PHE A 296 10.69 -3.98 15.40
C PHE A 296 12.04 -4.21 14.73
N VAL A 297 12.16 -5.35 14.04
CA VAL A 297 13.35 -5.73 13.28
C VAL A 297 12.95 -5.85 11.82
N ASN A 298 13.54 -5.03 10.96
CA ASN A 298 13.37 -5.14 9.51
C ASN A 298 14.46 -6.03 8.93
N THR A 299 14.08 -7.08 8.22
CA THR A 299 14.96 -7.91 7.40
C THR A 299 14.73 -7.62 5.91
N SER A 300 15.66 -8.05 5.07
CA SER A 300 15.51 -8.00 3.61
C SER A 300 14.93 -9.29 3.01
N SER A 301 14.93 -10.39 3.74
CA SER A 301 14.41 -11.70 3.30
C SER A 301 13.40 -12.26 4.30
N PHE A 302 12.38 -12.93 3.79
CA PHE A 302 11.38 -13.67 4.56
C PHE A 302 11.97 -14.92 5.20
N SER A 303 12.78 -15.70 4.47
CA SER A 303 13.40 -16.92 5.01
C SER A 303 14.27 -16.62 6.23
N LEU A 304 15.06 -15.53 6.17
CA LEU A 304 15.83 -15.08 7.32
C LEU A 304 14.94 -14.64 8.49
N SER A 305 13.86 -13.89 8.21
CA SER A 305 12.88 -13.52 9.25
C SER A 305 12.26 -14.73 9.93
N LYS A 306 11.88 -15.75 9.15
CA LYS A 306 11.32 -17.01 9.66
C LYS A 306 12.33 -17.74 10.56
N SER A 307 13.56 -17.89 10.10
CA SER A 307 14.63 -18.55 10.87
C SER A 307 14.95 -17.81 12.18
N LEU A 308 14.99 -16.46 12.15
CA LEU A 308 15.16 -15.66 13.36
C LEU A 308 13.98 -15.79 14.32
N LEU A 309 12.74 -15.85 13.81
CA LEU A 309 11.56 -16.07 14.65
C LEU A 309 11.64 -17.42 15.36
N GLU A 310 12.00 -18.48 14.66
CA GLU A 310 12.12 -19.84 15.21
C GLU A 310 13.25 -19.95 16.24
N ALA A 311 14.40 -19.29 16.00
CA ALA A 311 15.53 -19.34 16.93
C ALA A 311 15.31 -18.52 18.22
N LEU A 312 14.58 -17.41 18.12
CA LEU A 312 14.38 -16.48 19.23
C LEU A 312 13.16 -16.83 20.07
N ASN A 313 12.02 -17.18 19.46
CA ASN A 313 10.75 -17.27 20.17
C ASN A 313 10.79 -18.30 21.31
N ASN A 314 10.27 -17.91 22.50
CA ASN A 314 10.24 -18.75 23.71
C ASN A 314 11.62 -19.20 24.23
N ASN A 315 12.72 -18.60 23.78
CA ASN A 315 14.06 -19.01 24.18
C ASN A 315 14.52 -18.30 25.47
N PRO A 316 14.67 -19.00 26.62
CA PRO A 316 15.05 -18.39 27.89
C PRO A 316 16.50 -17.89 27.93
N LYS A 317 17.37 -18.34 27.00
CA LYS A 317 18.79 -17.96 26.96
C LYS A 317 19.03 -16.58 26.32
N ILE A 318 18.00 -15.99 25.73
CA ILE A 318 18.12 -14.72 25.00
C ILE A 318 18.17 -13.52 25.96
N PHE A 319 17.26 -13.48 26.92
CA PHE A 319 17.23 -12.44 27.97
C PHE A 319 17.40 -13.07 29.35
N THR A 320 16.31 -13.60 29.91
CA THR A 320 16.28 -14.29 31.21
C THR A 320 15.22 -15.39 31.17
N SER A 321 15.26 -16.34 32.12
CA SER A 321 14.25 -17.40 32.20
C SER A 321 12.82 -16.86 32.36
N GLU A 322 12.68 -15.75 33.09
CA GLU A 322 11.40 -15.08 33.35
C GLU A 322 10.91 -14.23 32.17
N LYS A 323 11.83 -13.63 31.41
CA LYS A 323 11.49 -12.77 30.26
C LYS A 323 11.90 -13.43 28.96
N ARG A 324 11.06 -14.35 28.49
CA ARG A 324 11.29 -15.02 27.21
C ARG A 324 10.79 -14.13 26.08
N PRO A 325 11.57 -13.94 25.01
CA PRO A 325 11.11 -13.17 23.85
C PRO A 325 9.86 -13.81 23.24
N ILE A 326 8.90 -12.96 22.89
CA ILE A 326 7.72 -13.32 22.10
C ILE A 326 7.96 -12.72 20.72
N VAL A 327 8.15 -13.58 19.71
CA VAL A 327 8.50 -13.12 18.36
C VAL A 327 7.37 -13.44 17.39
N GLU A 328 6.88 -12.40 16.73
CA GLU A 328 5.73 -12.43 15.83
C GLU A 328 6.08 -11.68 14.54
N PHE A 329 5.39 -11.97 13.45
CA PHE A 329 5.44 -11.09 12.28
C PHE A 329 4.69 -9.78 12.56
N ALA A 330 5.26 -8.65 12.14
CA ALA A 330 4.67 -7.35 12.42
C ALA A 330 3.40 -7.12 11.58
N ILE A 331 2.36 -6.59 12.22
CA ILE A 331 1.13 -6.18 11.55
C ILE A 331 1.19 -4.67 11.29
N GLU A 332 1.08 -4.26 10.03
CA GLU A 332 1.20 -2.86 9.59
C GLU A 332 -0.10 -2.38 8.92
N ASP A 333 -0.47 -1.11 9.14
CA ASP A 333 -1.58 -0.47 8.43
C ASP A 333 -1.10 0.00 7.05
N LYS A 334 -1.72 -0.52 5.97
CA LYS A 334 -1.44 -0.17 4.58
C LYS A 334 -1.52 1.35 4.33
N ARG A 335 -2.43 2.04 5.01
CA ARG A 335 -2.61 3.50 4.88
C ARG A 335 -1.44 4.25 5.49
N ALA A 336 -1.00 3.83 6.67
CA ALA A 336 0.16 4.42 7.33
C ALA A 336 1.44 4.20 6.51
N LEU A 337 1.63 3.00 5.96
CA LEU A 337 2.74 2.67 5.06
C LEU A 337 2.72 3.53 3.79
N PHE A 338 1.55 3.70 3.17
CA PHE A 338 1.39 4.56 2.00
C PHE A 338 1.76 6.02 2.31
N ILE A 339 1.27 6.56 3.42
CA ILE A 339 1.59 7.92 3.87
C ILE A 339 3.10 8.06 4.13
N GLN A 340 3.71 7.08 4.79
CA GLN A 340 5.15 7.09 5.07
C GLN A 340 5.98 7.07 3.78
N LYS A 341 5.65 6.20 2.81
CA LYS A 341 6.31 6.15 1.49
C LYS A 341 6.21 7.51 0.77
N LYS A 342 5.02 8.11 0.76
CA LYS A 342 4.77 9.43 0.16
C LYS A 342 5.59 10.54 0.82
N ARG A 343 5.73 10.51 2.15
CA ARG A 343 6.59 11.46 2.89
C ARG A 343 8.06 11.31 2.49
N ILE A 344 8.58 10.09 2.44
CA ILE A 344 9.97 9.82 2.02
C ILE A 344 10.21 10.26 0.58
N GLU A 345 9.28 9.98 -0.33
CA GLU A 345 9.38 10.40 -1.73
C GLU A 345 9.41 11.94 -1.85
N ASN A 346 8.54 12.63 -1.11
CA ASN A 346 8.52 14.09 -1.08
C ASN A 346 9.82 14.69 -0.52
N LEU A 347 10.42 14.07 0.50
CA LEU A 347 11.72 14.47 1.04
C LEU A 347 12.82 14.32 -0.02
N LYS A 348 12.93 13.14 -0.66
CA LYS A 348 13.89 12.92 -1.76
C LYS A 348 13.72 13.91 -2.91
N ARG A 349 12.47 14.26 -3.24
CA ARG A 349 12.17 15.28 -4.26
C ARG A 349 12.62 16.67 -3.83
N ARG A 350 12.49 17.02 -2.54
CA ARG A 350 13.00 18.30 -2.00
C ARG A 350 14.52 18.33 -2.03
N GLU A 351 15.18 17.26 -1.61
CA GLU A 351 16.64 17.12 -1.63
C GLU A 351 17.21 17.27 -3.05
N LYS A 352 16.59 16.61 -4.04
CA LYS A 352 16.97 16.75 -5.47
C LYS A 352 16.78 18.17 -5.99
N LYS A 353 15.67 18.83 -5.63
CA LYS A 353 15.45 20.23 -6.00
C LYS A 353 16.49 21.16 -5.35
N SER A 354 16.86 20.93 -4.10
CA SER A 354 17.90 21.72 -3.44
C SER A 354 19.28 21.51 -4.07
N SER A 355 19.64 20.28 -4.47
CA SER A 355 20.92 20.04 -5.17
C SER A 355 20.94 20.67 -6.56
N GLU A 356 19.85 20.58 -7.33
CA GLU A 356 19.72 21.21 -8.66
C GLU A 356 19.75 22.75 -8.62
N ILE A 357 19.34 23.35 -7.50
CA ILE A 357 19.44 24.80 -7.27
C ILE A 357 20.88 25.21 -6.91
N CYS A 358 21.61 24.36 -6.19
CA CYS A 358 22.99 24.63 -5.77
C CYS A 358 24.01 24.47 -6.91
N ASP A 359 23.73 23.60 -7.90
CA ASP A 359 24.61 23.37 -9.06
C ASP A 359 24.45 24.42 -10.18
N LYS A 360 23.47 25.32 -10.08
CA LYS A 360 23.39 26.49 -10.98
C LYS A 360 24.40 27.54 -10.50
N LYS A 361 25.58 27.57 -11.12
CA LYS A 361 26.57 28.66 -10.93
C LYS A 361 25.84 30.02 -10.95
N PRO A 362 26.12 30.93 -10.00
CA PRO A 362 25.48 32.23 -9.99
C PRO A 362 25.75 32.91 -11.33
N ARG A 363 24.69 33.26 -12.07
CA ARG A 363 24.81 34.14 -13.23
C ARG A 363 25.48 35.41 -12.73
N LYS A 364 26.62 35.77 -13.33
CA LYS A 364 27.35 37.02 -13.03
C LYS A 364 26.34 38.17 -12.99
N SER A 365 26.02 38.67 -11.81
CA SER A 365 25.24 39.88 -11.68
C SER A 365 26.13 41.01 -12.17
N TYR A 366 25.80 41.62 -13.29
CA TYR A 366 26.43 42.87 -13.68
C TYR A 366 26.19 43.88 -12.57
N ASN A 367 27.26 44.39 -11.97
CA ASN A 367 27.21 45.47 -10.99
C ASN A 367 26.72 46.74 -11.69
N ILE A 368 25.40 46.96 -11.69
CA ILE A 368 24.84 48.26 -11.97
C ILE A 368 25.19 49.14 -10.77
N SER A 369 26.11 50.09 -10.97
CA SER A 369 26.49 51.05 -9.95
C SER A 369 25.23 51.81 -9.49
N LYS A 370 24.85 51.62 -8.23
CA LYS A 370 23.75 52.36 -7.62
C LYS A 370 24.16 53.83 -7.56
N VAL A 371 23.65 54.63 -8.49
CA VAL A 371 23.77 56.08 -8.45
C VAL A 371 23.16 56.58 -7.14
N GLY A 372 24.00 57.17 -6.28
CA GLY A 372 23.62 57.66 -4.96
C GLY A 372 22.49 58.70 -5.04
N ARG A 373 21.66 58.76 -3.98
CA ARG A 373 20.44 59.58 -3.91
C ARG A 373 20.65 61.02 -4.37
N GLY A 374 21.78 61.64 -3.99
CA GLY A 374 22.10 63.02 -4.37
C GLY A 374 22.27 63.25 -5.87
N ARG A 375 22.81 62.26 -6.62
CA ARG A 375 22.96 62.38 -8.08
C ARG A 375 21.62 62.17 -8.81
N ARG A 376 20.70 61.38 -8.24
CA ARG A 376 19.32 61.25 -8.74
C ARG A 376 18.52 62.55 -8.57
N GLN A 377 18.71 63.25 -7.46
CA GLN A 377 18.05 64.54 -7.20
C GLN A 377 18.50 65.63 -8.17
N ARG A 378 19.79 65.70 -8.50
CA ARG A 378 20.29 66.68 -9.48
C ARG A 378 19.78 66.45 -10.89
N ILE A 379 19.69 65.19 -11.32
CA ILE A 379 19.14 64.84 -12.64
C ILE A 379 17.64 65.20 -12.71
N LYS A 380 16.90 65.04 -11.61
CA LYS A 380 15.47 65.34 -11.53
C LYS A 380 15.16 66.84 -11.48
N ASN A 381 16.12 67.68 -11.09
CA ASN A 381 15.98 69.14 -11.07
C ASN A 381 16.52 69.80 -12.35
N ALA A 382 17.15 69.02 -13.24
CA ALA A 382 17.70 69.49 -14.51
C ALA A 382 16.83 69.12 -15.73
N ALA A 383 15.73 68.41 -15.50
CA ALA A 383 14.65 68.14 -16.45
C ALA A 383 13.40 68.83 -15.93
#